data_AF-A0A7W6PUG0-F1
#
_entry.id   AF-A0A7W6PUG0-F1
#
_cell.length_a   1.000
_cell.length_b   1.000
_cell.length_c   1.000
_cell.angle_alpha   90.00
_cell.angle_beta   90.00
_cell.angle_gamma   90.00
#
_symmetry.space_group_name_H-M   'P 1'
#
loop_
_entity.id
_entity.type
_entity.pdbx_description
1 polymer ?
#
loop_
_entity_poly.entity_id
_entity_poly.type
_entity_poly.pdbx_seq_one_letter_code
_entity_poly.pdbx_strand_id
1 'polypeptide(L)'
;MLFADVFSAGRVADDVRAISQSLAMIWFNPDGTVISANENFCNALKYQLSEIVGKHHRIFCEDAIRQSPDYQTELPPISTGQSA
;
A
#
# COMPACT_ATOMS: atom_id res chain seq x y z
N MET A 1 -29.94 -7.31 13.30
CA MET A 1 -29.79 -8.00 12.00
C MET A 1 -29.05 -7.17 10.93
N LEU A 2 -28.85 -5.85 11.09
CA LEU A 2 -28.23 -5.00 10.05
C LEU A 2 -26.69 -4.98 10.06
N PHE A 3 -26.03 -5.28 11.18
CA PHE A 3 -24.57 -5.14 11.33
C PHE A 3 -23.76 -6.37 10.90
N ALA A 4 -24.38 -7.55 10.82
CA ALA A 4 -23.68 -8.78 10.41
C ALA A 4 -23.39 -8.82 8.90
N ASP A 5 -24.27 -8.24 8.08
CA ASP A 5 -24.12 -8.22 6.61
C ASP A 5 -23.07 -7.21 6.13
N VAL A 6 -22.76 -6.19 6.95
CA VAL A 6 -21.73 -5.18 6.61
C VAL A 6 -20.33 -5.78 6.72
N PHE A 7 -20.09 -6.66 7.70
CA PHE A 7 -18.76 -7.23 7.98
C PHE A 7 -18.63 -8.70 7.58
N SER A 8 -19.50 -9.19 6.70
CA SER A 8 -19.34 -10.51 6.07
C SER A 8 -18.02 -10.57 5.31
N ALA A 9 -17.20 -11.59 5.57
CA ALA A 9 -15.92 -11.80 4.89
C ALA A 9 -16.06 -11.85 3.36
N GLY A 10 -17.19 -12.35 2.84
CA GLY A 10 -17.47 -12.37 1.41
C GLY A 10 -17.64 -10.96 0.83
N ARG A 11 -18.37 -10.09 1.54
CA ARG A 11 -18.59 -8.71 1.11
C ARG A 11 -17.30 -7.88 1.12
N VAL A 12 -16.49 -8.02 2.17
CA VAL A 12 -15.19 -7.33 2.24
C VAL A 12 -14.28 -7.76 1.08
N ALA A 13 -14.27 -9.05 0.73
CA ALA A 13 -13.49 -9.54 -0.40
C ALA A 13 -13.98 -8.97 -1.74
N ASP A 14 -15.29 -8.85 -1.92
CA ASP A 14 -15.88 -8.27 -3.14
C ASP A 14 -15.62 -6.76 -3.24
N ASP A 15 -15.74 -6.01 -2.14
CA ASP A 15 -15.43 -4.58 -2.09
C ASP A 15 -13.94 -4.34 -2.40
N VAL A 16 -13.02 -5.11 -1.78
CA VAL A 16 -11.58 -5.02 -2.06
C VAL A 16 -11.28 -5.38 -3.52
N ARG A 17 -11.97 -6.38 -4.09
CA ARG A 17 -11.81 -6.73 -5.50
C ARG A 17 -12.25 -5.59 -6.41
N ALA A 18 -13.42 -5.00 -6.15
CA ALA A 18 -13.94 -3.88 -6.93
C ALA A 18 -12.99 -2.67 -6.86
N ILE A 19 -12.48 -2.35 -5.67
CA ILE A 19 -11.50 -1.28 -5.49
C ILE A 19 -10.20 -1.60 -6.23
N SER A 20 -9.68 -2.82 -6.12
CA SER A 20 -8.45 -3.25 -6.79
C SER A 20 -8.56 -3.19 -8.32
N GLN A 21 -9.76 -3.33 -8.89
CA GLN A 21 -9.96 -3.20 -10.33
C GLN A 21 -9.88 -1.75 -10.80
N SER A 22 -10.26 -0.78 -9.96
CA SER A 22 -10.34 0.64 -10.35
C SER A 22 -9.15 1.48 -9.87
N LEU A 23 -8.47 1.09 -8.78
CA LEU A 23 -7.41 1.89 -8.15
C LEU A 23 -6.07 1.16 -8.15
N ALA A 24 -4.98 1.94 -8.11
CA ALA A 24 -3.65 1.45 -7.81
C ALA A 24 -3.55 1.09 -6.32
N MET A 25 -3.19 -0.15 -6.01
CA MET A 25 -3.06 -0.66 -4.64
C MET A 25 -1.72 -1.33 -4.40
N ILE A 26 -1.16 -1.10 -3.21
CA ILE A 26 0.07 -1.69 -2.72
C ILE A 26 -0.10 -2.05 -1.24
N TRP A 27 0.52 -3.15 -0.82
CA TRP A 27 0.53 -3.63 0.55
C TRP A 27 1.96 -3.68 1.07
N PHE A 28 2.14 -3.22 2.29
CA PHE A 28 3.42 -3.19 2.98
C PHE A 28 3.32 -3.90 4.33
N ASN A 29 4.43 -4.48 4.77
CA ASN A 29 4.67 -4.85 6.16
C ASN A 29 4.83 -3.59 7.02
N PRO A 30 4.63 -3.65 8.34
CA PRO A 30 4.78 -2.50 9.24
C PRO A 30 6.14 -1.78 9.17
N ASP A 31 7.19 -2.51 8.79
CA ASP A 31 8.55 -2.01 8.55
C ASP A 31 8.72 -1.31 7.19
N GLY A 32 7.66 -1.19 6.40
CA GLY A 32 7.67 -0.58 5.07
C GLY A 32 8.09 -1.51 3.94
N THR A 33 8.28 -2.82 4.18
CA THR A 33 8.63 -3.78 3.13
C THR A 33 7.42 -4.12 2.26
N VAL A 34 7.55 -4.07 0.94
CA VAL A 34 6.48 -4.41 -0.01
C VAL A 34 6.14 -5.90 0.09
N ILE A 35 4.87 -6.19 0.36
CA ILE A 35 4.29 -7.55 0.33
C ILE A 35 3.80 -7.87 -1.07
N SER A 36 3.00 -6.97 -1.66
CA SER A 36 2.40 -7.14 -2.99
C SER A 36 1.87 -5.80 -3.52
N ALA A 37 1.57 -5.75 -4.82
CA ALA A 37 0.89 -4.64 -5.48
C ALA A 37 0.00 -5.18 -6.60
N ASN A 38 -1.06 -4.45 -6.96
CA ASN A 38 -1.91 -4.82 -8.08
C ASN A 38 -1.35 -4.30 -9.42
N GLU A 39 -1.92 -4.78 -10.53
CA GLU A 39 -1.50 -4.39 -11.88
C GLU A 39 -1.64 -2.88 -12.12
N ASN A 40 -2.69 -2.25 -11.58
CA ASN A 40 -2.90 -0.81 -11.70
C ASN A 40 -1.73 -0.01 -11.11
N PHE A 41 -1.23 -0.40 -9.93
CA PHE A 41 -0.06 0.22 -9.31
C PHE A 41 1.20 0.03 -10.15
N CYS A 42 1.46 -1.21 -10.57
CA CYS A 42 2.60 -1.57 -11.40
C CYS A 42 2.61 -0.76 -12.72
N ASN A 43 1.46 -0.66 -13.37
CA ASN A 43 1.27 0.08 -14.62
C ASN A 43 1.41 1.60 -14.45
N ALA A 44 0.97 2.14 -13.32
CA ALA A 44 1.05 3.57 -13.02
C ALA A 44 2.51 4.01 -12.80
N LEU A 45 3.25 3.26 -11.99
CA LEU A 45 4.65 3.60 -11.64
C LEU A 45 5.70 2.95 -12.53
N LYS A 46 5.29 2.15 -13.52
CA LYS A 46 6.16 1.47 -14.49
C LYS A 46 7.14 0.49 -13.85
N TYR A 47 6.66 -0.27 -12.87
CA TYR A 47 7.36 -1.39 -12.26
C TYR A 47 6.70 -2.71 -12.60
N GLN A 48 7.48 -3.79 -12.60
CA GLN A 48 6.99 -5.15 -12.47
C GLN A 48 6.89 -5.54 -10.99
N LEU A 49 5.93 -6.40 -10.65
CA LEU A 49 5.75 -6.86 -9.26
C LEU A 49 7.03 -7.50 -8.69
N SER A 50 7.75 -8.27 -9.52
CA SER A 50 9.01 -8.93 -9.15
C SER A 50 10.15 -7.96 -8.79
N GLU A 51 10.09 -6.71 -9.25
CA GLU A 51 11.12 -5.70 -8.99
C GLU A 51 10.93 -5.05 -7.62
N ILE A 52 9.69 -5.04 -7.12
CA ILE A 52 9.29 -4.27 -5.95
C ILE A 52 9.02 -5.13 -4.72
N VAL A 53 8.57 -6.39 -4.87
CA VAL A 53 8.31 -7.29 -3.73
C VAL A 53 9.59 -7.50 -2.91
N GLY A 54 9.49 -7.37 -1.59
CA GLY A 54 10.62 -7.47 -0.67
C GLY A 54 11.52 -6.23 -0.62
N LYS A 55 11.24 -5.17 -1.39
CA LYS A 55 11.93 -3.88 -1.27
C LYS A 55 11.23 -3.01 -0.23
N HIS A 56 11.98 -2.09 0.38
CA HIS A 56 11.42 -1.08 1.28
C HIS A 56 10.74 0.04 0.45
N HIS A 57 9.56 0.52 0.87
CA HIS A 57 8.71 1.48 0.14
C HIS A 57 9.41 2.78 -0.30
N ARG A 58 10.52 3.13 0.36
CA ARG A 58 11.40 4.28 0.04
C ARG A 58 11.86 4.36 -1.42
N ILE A 59 11.81 3.26 -2.16
CA ILE A 59 12.12 3.23 -3.60
C ILE A 59 11.11 4.05 -4.44
N PHE A 60 9.93 4.35 -3.89
CA PHE A 60 8.92 5.17 -4.54
C PHE A 60 8.96 6.65 -4.11
N CYS A 61 9.72 6.98 -3.07
CA CYS A 61 9.86 8.36 -2.59
C CYS A 61 10.90 9.10 -3.44
N GLU A 62 10.59 10.33 -3.85
CA GLU A 62 11.52 11.20 -4.55
C GLU A 62 12.79 11.47 -3.73
N ASP A 63 13.91 11.70 -4.43
CA ASP A 63 15.22 11.91 -3.79
C ASP A 63 15.22 13.11 -2.85
N ALA A 64 14.51 14.18 -3.21
CA ALA A 64 14.37 15.38 -2.39
C ALA A 64 13.63 15.10 -1.06
N ILE A 65 12.65 14.19 -1.08
CA ILE A 65 11.93 13.75 0.12
C ILE A 65 12.81 12.81 0.93
N ARG A 66 13.53 11.89 0.29
CA ARG A 66 14.43 10.94 0.98
C ARG A 66 15.58 11.62 1.73
N GLN A 67 16.03 12.77 1.23
CA GLN A 67 17.10 13.56 1.83
C GLN A 67 16.60 14.57 2.86
N SER A 68 15.28 14.73 3.04
CA SER A 68 14.77 15.67 4.03
C SER A 68 15.06 15.17 5.45
N PRO A 69 15.35 16.07 6.40
CA PRO A 69 15.51 15.71 7.80
C PRO A 69 14.29 14.98 8.36
N ASP A 70 13.08 15.34 7.91
CA ASP A 70 11.82 14.74 8.35
C ASP A 70 11.74 13.25 7.98
N TYR A 71 12.24 12.86 6.80
CA TYR A 71 12.26 11.46 6.36
C TYR A 71 13.24 10.59 7.16
N GLN A 72 14.34 11.19 7.66
CA GLN A 72 15.34 10.48 8.48
C GLN A 72 14.97 10.43 9.97
N THR A 73 14.15 11.37 10.43
CA THR A 73 13.84 11.54 11.85
C THR A 73 12.54 10.84 12.23
N GLU A 74 11.55 10.78 11.34
CA GLU A 74 10.22 10.27 11.67
C GLU A 74 9.56 9.61 10.46
N LEU A 75 9.83 8.31 10.24
CA LEU A 75 8.82 7.49 9.59
C LEU A 75 8.19 6.57 10.64
N PRO A 76 7.06 6.97 11.25
CA PRO A 76 6.35 6.08 12.15
C PRO A 76 5.98 4.80 11.40
N PRO A 77 5.98 3.63 12.08
CA PRO A 77 5.54 2.39 11.45
C PRO A 77 4.13 2.62 10.87
N ILE A 78 3.91 2.11 9.66
CA ILE A 78 2.64 2.25 8.93
C ILE A 78 1.44 1.60 9.67
N SER A 79 1.69 0.97 10.82
CA SER A 79 0.69 0.49 11.77
C SER A 79 -0.10 1.57 12.49
N THR A 80 0.28 2.85 12.40
CA THR A 80 -0.41 3.93 13.14
C THR A 80 -1.68 4.45 12.47
N GLY A 81 -2.11 3.86 11.34
CA GLY A 81 -3.42 4.13 10.74
C GLY A 81 -3.62 5.57 10.22
N GLN A 82 -2.54 6.31 9.97
CA GLN A 82 -2.61 7.61 9.31
C GLN A 82 -2.57 7.39 7.80
N SER A 83 -3.76 7.28 7.21
CA SER A 83 -3.93 7.44 5.77
C SER A 83 -3.63 8.89 5.40
N ALA A 84 -2.80 9.10 4.38
CA ALA A 84 -2.64 10.40 3.73
C ALA A 84 -3.94 10.83 3.02
#